data_AF-A0A7R9V0A5-F1
#
_entry.id   AF-A0A7R9V0A5-F1
#
_cell.length_a   1.000
_cell.length_b   1.000
_cell.length_c   1.000
_cell.angle_alpha   90.00
_cell.angle_beta   90.00
_cell.angle_gamma   90.00
#
_symmetry.space_group_name_H-M   'P 1'
#
loop_
_entity.id
_entity.type
_entity.pdbx_description
1 polymer ?
#
loop_
_entity_poly.entity_id
_entity_poly.type
_entity_poly.pdbx_seq_one_letter_code
_entity_poly.pdbx_strand_id
1 'polypeptide(L)'
;ARACRACDACASRPFATPAALHAHLDAVHGKLLCMVCVGAGRRFTLEHALHTKAELAAHMLADHPRCEFCDEHFYGVDEQYKHMNERHHACHICQRSCGKHVYHQVGLGTGMARTKA
;
A
#
# COMPACT_ATOMS: atom_id res chain seq x y z
N ALA A 1 -14.51 -3.34 -16.40
CA ALA A 1 -14.90 -4.61 -15.76
C ALA A 1 -13.69 -5.20 -15.04
N ARG A 2 -13.88 -5.76 -13.84
CA ARG A 2 -12.83 -6.48 -13.09
C ARG A 2 -12.73 -7.89 -13.66
N ALA A 3 -11.89 -8.04 -14.68
CA ALA A 3 -11.71 -9.29 -15.42
C ALA A 3 -10.26 -9.74 -15.35
N CYS A 4 -10.05 -11.05 -15.39
CA CYS A 4 -8.71 -11.63 -15.46
C CYS A 4 -8.11 -11.34 -16.84
N ARG A 5 -6.92 -10.73 -16.88
CA ARG A 5 -6.16 -10.52 -18.13
C ARG A 5 -5.50 -11.79 -18.66
N ALA A 6 -5.27 -12.78 -17.79
CA ALA A 6 -4.61 -14.02 -18.15
C ALA A 6 -5.57 -15.08 -18.72
N CYS A 7 -6.89 -14.90 -18.60
CA CYS A 7 -7.87 -15.79 -19.23
C CYS A 7 -9.14 -15.06 -19.70
N ASP A 8 -9.49 -15.25 -20.97
CA ASP A 8 -10.75 -14.78 -21.56
C ASP A 8 -11.89 -15.80 -21.45
N ALA A 9 -11.58 -17.08 -21.28
CA ALA A 9 -12.53 -18.19 -21.34
C ALA A 9 -13.04 -18.68 -19.97
N CYS A 10 -12.57 -18.10 -18.85
CA CYS A 10 -13.06 -18.52 -17.54
C CYS A 10 -14.49 -18.00 -17.32
N ALA A 11 -15.40 -18.89 -16.91
CA ALA A 11 -16.82 -18.60 -16.67
C ALA A 11 -17.06 -17.53 -15.57
N SER A 12 -16.01 -17.05 -14.90
CA SER A 12 -16.04 -16.07 -13.82
C SER A 12 -15.93 -14.60 -14.29
N ARG A 13 -16.53 -14.26 -15.43
CA ARG A 13 -16.67 -12.85 -15.84
C ARG A 13 -17.94 -12.24 -15.20
N PRO A 14 -17.88 -11.02 -14.61
CA PRO A 14 -16.77 -10.32 -13.94
C PRO A 14 -16.70 -10.63 -12.43
N PHE A 15 -15.52 -10.46 -11.82
CA PHE A 15 -15.36 -10.63 -10.38
C PHE A 15 -16.00 -9.46 -9.60
N ALA A 16 -16.74 -9.78 -8.53
CA ALA A 16 -17.41 -8.77 -7.71
C ALA A 16 -16.40 -7.85 -6.99
N THR A 17 -15.31 -8.40 -6.46
CA THR A 17 -14.33 -7.65 -5.65
C THR A 17 -12.89 -7.81 -6.15
N PRO A 18 -12.00 -6.85 -5.88
CA PRO A 18 -10.57 -6.97 -6.20
C PRO A 18 -9.91 -8.16 -5.50
N ALA A 19 -10.34 -8.47 -4.27
CA ALA A 19 -9.87 -9.62 -3.52
C ALA A 19 -10.23 -10.94 -4.21
N ALA A 20 -11.45 -11.06 -4.76
CA ALA A 20 -11.86 -12.25 -5.51
C ALA A 20 -11.03 -12.44 -6.79
N LEU A 21 -10.72 -11.34 -7.50
CA LEU A 21 -9.82 -11.37 -8.65
C LEU A 21 -8.39 -11.77 -8.24
N HIS A 22 -7.87 -11.22 -7.14
CA HIS A 22 -6.54 -11.54 -6.64
C HIS A 22 -6.42 -13.03 -6.26
N ALA A 23 -7.41 -13.56 -5.52
CA ALA A 23 -7.44 -14.97 -5.14
C ALA A 23 -7.52 -15.89 -6.36
N HIS A 24 -8.30 -15.52 -7.38
CA HIS A 24 -8.34 -16.25 -8.65
C HIS A 24 -6.99 -16.27 -9.36
N LEU A 25 -6.29 -15.13 -9.42
CA LEU A 25 -4.98 -15.04 -10.05
C LEU A 25 -3.93 -15.90 -9.33
N ASP A 26 -3.95 -15.95 -7.99
CA ASP A 26 -3.03 -16.80 -7.22
C ASP A 26 -3.34 -18.27 -7.46
N ALA A 27 -4.61 -18.67 -7.32
CA ALA A 27 -5.02 -20.07 -7.39
C ALA A 27 -4.93 -20.68 -8.80
N VAL A 28 -5.29 -19.92 -9.84
CA VAL A 28 -5.38 -20.44 -11.22
C VAL A 28 -4.12 -20.15 -12.01
N HIS A 29 -3.48 -19.01 -11.76
CA HIS A 29 -2.37 -18.53 -12.58
C HIS A 29 -1.04 -18.46 -11.83
N GLY A 30 -1.02 -18.64 -10.50
CA GLY A 30 0.18 -18.45 -9.68
C GLY A 30 0.70 -17.00 -9.74
N LYS A 31 -0.18 -16.04 -10.05
CA LYS A 31 0.16 -14.60 -10.19
C LYS A 31 -0.64 -13.76 -9.21
N LEU A 32 -0.12 -12.57 -8.92
CA LEU A 32 -0.67 -11.64 -7.93
C LEU A 32 -0.80 -10.25 -8.53
N LEU A 33 -1.75 -9.48 -7.99
CA LEU A 33 -1.90 -8.06 -8.24
C LEU A 33 -1.41 -7.26 -7.04
N CYS A 34 -0.75 -6.13 -7.29
CA CYS A 34 -0.45 -5.17 -6.24
C CYS A 34 -1.74 -4.49 -5.75
N MET A 35 -2.10 -4.74 -4.49
CA MET A 35 -3.34 -4.21 -3.90
C MET A 35 -3.27 -2.70 -3.63
N VAL A 36 -2.08 -2.14 -3.44
CA VAL A 36 -1.88 -0.69 -3.31
C VAL A 36 -2.19 0.01 -4.65
N CYS A 37 -1.64 -0.50 -5.76
CA CYS A 37 -1.95 -0.01 -7.10
C CYS A 37 -3.44 -0.14 -7.44
N VAL A 38 -4.03 -1.30 -7.17
CA VAL A 38 -5.46 -1.55 -7.45
C VAL A 38 -6.37 -0.66 -6.60
N GLY A 39 -6.02 -0.44 -5.33
CA GLY A 39 -6.75 0.44 -4.41
C GLY A 39 -6.67 1.92 -4.81
N ALA A 40 -5.53 2.38 -5.31
CA ALA A 40 -5.35 3.75 -5.78
C ALA A 40 -6.20 4.08 -7.01
N GLY A 41 -6.65 3.07 -7.77
CA GLY A 41 -7.63 3.24 -8.85
C GLY A 41 -7.14 4.09 -10.04
N ARG A 42 -5.84 4.38 -10.14
CA ARG A 42 -5.27 5.28 -11.17
C ARG A 42 -5.18 4.64 -12.57
N ARG A 43 -5.40 3.33 -12.67
CA ARG A 43 -5.42 2.57 -13.93
C ARG A 43 -6.47 1.46 -13.83
N PHE A 44 -6.94 0.96 -14.96
CA PHE A 44 -7.92 -0.12 -14.93
C PHE A 44 -7.30 -1.44 -14.45
N THR A 45 -8.09 -2.31 -13.81
CA THR A 45 -7.60 -3.63 -13.33
C THR A 45 -6.96 -4.49 -14.43
N LEU A 46 -7.44 -4.36 -15.67
CA LEU A 46 -6.86 -5.03 -16.85
C LEU A 46 -5.48 -4.49 -17.22
N GLU A 47 -5.19 -3.23 -16.92
CA GLU A 47 -3.89 -2.64 -17.23
C GLU A 47 -2.83 -3.02 -16.20
N HIS A 48 -3.22 -3.42 -14.99
CA HIS A 48 -2.27 -3.77 -13.95
C HIS A 48 -1.36 -4.94 -14.37
N ALA A 49 -0.09 -4.82 -14.02
CA ALA A 49 0.86 -5.91 -14.22
C ALA A 49 0.53 -7.06 -13.25
N LEU A 50 0.70 -8.28 -13.73
CA LEU A 50 0.59 -9.49 -12.93
C LEU A 50 1.99 -9.90 -12.49
N HIS A 51 2.19 -10.08 -11.20
CA HIS A 51 3.48 -10.37 -10.58
C HIS A 51 3.51 -11.78 -10.01
N THR A 52 4.66 -12.43 -9.98
CA THR A 52 4.93 -13.54 -9.08
C THR A 52 5.10 -13.04 -7.64
N LYS A 53 5.14 -13.95 -6.66
CA LYS A 53 5.38 -13.59 -5.25
C LYS A 53 6.69 -12.81 -5.05
N ALA A 54 7.76 -13.21 -5.74
CA ALA A 54 9.06 -12.54 -5.65
C ALA A 54 9.03 -11.15 -6.32
N GLU A 55 8.45 -11.05 -7.51
CA GLU A 55 8.31 -9.78 -8.22
C GLU A 55 7.43 -8.79 -7.45
N LEU A 56 6.36 -9.27 -6.81
CA LEU A 56 5.50 -8.40 -6.00
C LEU A 56 6.24 -7.86 -4.78
N ALA A 57 7.03 -8.70 -4.10
CA ALA A 57 7.84 -8.24 -2.97
C ALA A 57 8.85 -7.16 -3.39
N ALA A 58 9.52 -7.34 -4.53
CA ALA A 58 10.43 -6.36 -5.09
C ALA A 58 9.71 -5.05 -5.48
N HIS A 59 8.54 -5.16 -6.13
CA HIS A 59 7.70 -4.03 -6.50
C HIS A 59 7.25 -3.21 -5.27
N MET A 60 6.80 -3.88 -4.20
CA MET A 60 6.37 -3.19 -2.97
C MET A 60 7.52 -2.39 -2.34
N LEU A 61 8.75 -2.90 -2.40
CA LEU A 61 9.92 -2.20 -1.85
C LEU A 61 10.38 -1.03 -2.72
N ALA A 62 10.25 -1.15 -4.05
CA ALA A 62 10.75 -0.16 -5.00
C ALA A 62 9.76 0.99 -5.27
N ASP A 63 8.46 0.68 -5.43
CA ASP A 63 7.47 1.62 -5.93
C ASP A 63 6.54 2.18 -4.85
N HIS A 64 6.46 1.55 -3.68
CA HIS A 64 5.49 1.90 -2.64
C HIS A 64 6.16 2.29 -1.33
N PRO A 65 6.16 3.58 -0.97
CA PRO A 65 6.77 4.01 0.28
C PRO A 65 6.04 3.38 1.49
N ARG A 66 6.82 2.81 2.38
CA ARG A 66 6.37 2.19 3.64
C ARG A 66 6.44 3.18 4.79
N CYS A 67 5.36 3.31 5.56
CA CYS A 67 5.33 4.02 6.82
C CYS A 67 6.37 3.45 7.81
N GLU A 68 7.21 4.33 8.38
CA GLU A 68 8.23 3.95 9.35
C GLU A 68 7.66 3.60 10.74
N PHE A 69 6.38 3.88 11.00
CA PHE A 69 5.71 3.67 12.30
C PHE A 69 4.69 2.52 12.32
N CYS A 70 4.05 2.18 11.21
CA CYS A 70 2.98 1.18 11.16
C CYS A 70 3.05 0.21 9.96
N ASP A 71 4.18 0.16 9.26
CA ASP A 71 4.47 -0.78 8.15
C ASP A 71 3.47 -0.76 6.96
N GLU A 72 2.55 0.21 6.95
CA GLU A 72 1.57 0.38 5.88
C GLU A 72 2.25 0.96 4.64
N HIS A 73 1.90 0.45 3.46
CA HIS A 73 2.46 0.88 2.18
C HIS A 73 1.48 1.77 1.45
N PHE A 74 1.99 2.83 0.85
CA PHE A 74 1.18 3.83 0.15
C PHE A 74 1.54 3.87 -1.33
N TYR A 75 0.63 4.37 -2.15
CA TYR A 75 0.88 4.46 -3.58
C TYR A 75 1.99 5.46 -3.90
N GLY A 76 2.12 6.54 -3.11
CA GLY A 76 3.18 7.52 -3.24
C GLY A 76 3.48 8.26 -1.95
N VAL A 77 4.53 9.07 -1.98
CA VAL A 77 5.05 9.81 -0.81
C VAL A 77 4.04 10.83 -0.27
N ASP A 78 3.20 11.43 -1.10
CA ASP A 78 2.17 12.37 -0.66
C ASP A 78 1.11 11.70 0.22
N GLU A 79 0.67 10.50 -0.16
CA GLU A 79 -0.34 9.73 0.58
C GLU A 79 0.24 9.20 1.89
N GLN A 80 1.50 8.74 1.86
CA GLN A 80 2.23 8.37 3.06
C GLN A 80 2.39 9.57 4.01
N TYR A 81 2.72 10.76 3.48
CA TYR A 81 2.91 11.96 4.28
C TYR A 81 1.59 12.43 4.93
N LYS A 82 0.48 12.40 4.17
CA LYS A 82 -0.86 12.64 4.73
C LYS A 82 -1.17 11.65 5.84
N HIS A 83 -0.91 10.37 5.60
CA HIS A 83 -1.05 9.33 6.61
C HIS A 83 -0.19 9.60 7.86
N MET A 84 1.05 10.04 7.73
CA MET A 84 1.89 10.44 8.87
C MET A 84 1.24 11.56 9.67
N ASN A 85 0.74 12.58 8.98
CA ASN A 85 0.16 13.76 9.60
C ASN A 85 -1.17 13.44 10.32
N GLU A 86 -1.98 12.55 9.75
CA GLU A 86 -3.30 12.18 10.28
C GLU A 86 -3.23 11.09 11.36
N ARG A 87 -2.40 10.06 11.18
CA ARG A 87 -2.37 8.85 12.05
C ARG A 87 -1.21 8.82 13.03
N HIS A 88 -0.13 9.59 12.80
CA HIS A 88 1.03 9.65 13.69
C HIS A 88 1.27 11.03 14.30
N HIS A 89 0.21 11.86 14.35
CA HIS A 89 0.10 13.14 15.06
C HIS A 89 1.41 13.91 15.26
N ALA A 90 1.66 14.91 14.41
CA ALA A 90 2.68 15.91 14.67
C ALA A 90 2.30 16.69 15.95
N CYS A 91 3.13 16.61 16.98
CA CYS A 91 2.95 17.39 18.20
C CYS A 91 2.90 18.90 17.86
N HIS A 92 1.76 19.57 18.07
CA HIS A 92 1.58 21.00 17.76
C HIS A 92 2.54 21.93 18.56
N ILE A 93 3.10 21.44 19.67
CA ILE A 93 4.11 22.15 20.47
C ILE A 93 5.48 22.10 19.76
N CYS A 94 5.82 20.98 19.12
CA CYS A 94 7.05 20.81 18.33
C CYS A 94 6.98 21.58 17.00
N GLN A 95 5.80 21.68 16.39
CA GLN A 95 5.57 22.45 15.15
C GLN A 95 5.88 23.95 15.32
N ARG A 96 5.57 24.51 16.51
CA ARG A 96 5.80 25.94 16.80
C ARG A 96 7.22 26.28 17.24
N SER A 97 7.99 25.29 17.69
CA SER A 97 9.29 25.51 18.35
C SER A 97 10.52 25.23 17.46
N CYS A 98 10.39 24.51 16.34
CA CYS A 98 11.58 24.18 15.53
C CYS A 98 11.40 24.02 14.01
N GLY A 99 10.20 24.21 13.43
CA GLY A 99 10.01 24.05 11.96
C GLY A 99 10.35 22.66 11.40
N LYS A 100 10.65 21.68 12.27
CA LYS A 100 10.95 20.29 11.93
C LYS A 100 9.75 19.44 12.33
N HIS A 101 9.26 18.62 11.40
CA HIS A 101 8.18 17.67 11.67
C HIS A 101 8.74 16.53 12.51
N VAL A 102 8.37 16.48 13.78
CA VAL A 102 8.74 15.40 14.70
C VAL A 102 7.53 14.48 14.84
N TYR A 103 7.68 13.23 14.39
CA TYR A 103 6.64 12.21 14.41
C TYR A 103 6.79 11.35 15.68
N HIS A 104 5.67 11.04 16.33
CA HIS A 104 5.64 10.27 17.57
C HIS A 104 4.62 9.12 17.48
N GLN A 105 4.98 7.96 18.03
CA GLN A 105 4.08 6.81 18.12
C GLN A 105 3.04 7.06 19.22
N VAL A 106 1.75 7.12 18.87
CA VAL A 106 0.65 7.14 19.85
C VAL A 106 0.07 5.74 19.95
N GLY A 107 0.39 5.02 21.03
CA GLY A 107 -0.38 3.85 21.48
C GLY A 107 0.45 2.71 22.06
N LEU A 108 0.21 2.44 23.36
CA LEU A 108 0.67 1.34 24.22
C LEU A 108 2.10 1.48 24.76
N GLY A 109 2.16 1.67 26.09
CA GLY A 109 3.35 2.05 26.82
C GLY A 109 4.52 1.08 26.67
N THR A 110 5.56 1.51 25.96
CA THR A 110 6.96 1.41 26.36
C THR A 110 7.77 2.29 25.40
N GLY A 111 8.45 3.30 25.94
CA GLY A 111 9.13 4.32 25.15
C GLY A 111 10.36 3.78 24.41
N MET A 112 10.39 3.97 23.10
CA MET A 112 11.60 3.92 22.26
C MET A 112 11.52 5.07 21.25
N ALA A 113 12.06 6.23 21.61
CA ALA A 113 12.20 7.36 20.70
C ALA A 113 13.41 7.13 19.79
N ARG A 114 13.19 6.93 18.50
CA ARG A 114 14.27 6.97 17.49
C ARG A 114 14.25 8.34 16.84
N THR A 115 15.28 9.12 17.09
CA THR A 115 15.54 10.40 16.41
C THR A 115 16.28 10.13 15.11
N LYS A 116 15.75 10.64 14.00
CA LYS A 116 16.41 10.65 12.69
C LYS A 116 17.57 11.67 12.76
N ALA A 117 18.79 11.24 12.43
CA ALA A 117 19.96 12.10 12.25
C ALA A 117 19.91 12.76 10.87
#